data_AF-A0A8R1IEU9-F1
#
_entry.id   AF-A0A8R1IEU9-F1
#
_cell.length_a   1.000
_cell.length_b   1.000
_cell.length_c   1.000
_cell.angle_alpha   90.00
_cell.angle_beta   90.00
_cell.angle_gamma   90.00
#
_symmetry.space_group_name_H-M   'P 1'
#
loop_
_entity.id
_entity.type
_entity.pdbx_description
1 polymer ?
#
loop_
_entity_poly.entity_id
_entity_poly.type
_entity_poly.pdbx_seq_one_letter_code
_entity_poly.pdbx_strand_id
1 'polypeptide(L)'
;MGAYKSARNALDELNKLRVRSEFELDGQIEVMTLNIRAKPFSDAEGIQPMCYRCGLNNPLLGGMSCIHCETPFIISFVTFDVLPLIEFKIEPDISTDEARELIESEPPLSDDDYNPLRGVKKGVKDIVLNRESLSRLEQGHVIIQTFPPPLAPKFLFNV
;
A
#
# COMPACT_ATOMS: atom_id res chain seq x y z
N MET A 1 -23.65 0.47 0.13
CA MET A 1 -22.28 0.60 0.68
C MET A 1 -22.31 0.18 2.15
N GLY A 2 -21.45 -0.77 2.54
CA GLY A 2 -21.50 -1.48 3.83
C GLY A 2 -20.35 -1.16 4.79
N ALA A 3 -19.73 0.00 4.68
CA ALA A 3 -18.57 0.41 5.50
C ALA A 3 -18.99 0.96 6.88
N TYR A 4 -19.79 0.20 7.64
CA TYR A 4 -20.43 0.70 8.86
C TYR A 4 -19.47 0.89 10.04
N LYS A 5 -18.47 0.02 10.19
CA LYS A 5 -17.45 0.18 11.23
C LYS A 5 -16.60 1.41 10.94
N SER A 6 -16.18 1.56 9.69
CA SER A 6 -15.41 2.71 9.24
C SER A 6 -16.20 4.01 9.42
N ALA A 7 -17.48 4.04 9.04
CA ALA A 7 -18.35 5.20 9.25
C ALA A 7 -18.52 5.58 10.73
N ARG A 8 -18.63 4.60 11.64
CA ARG A 8 -18.65 4.88 13.09
C ARG A 8 -17.37 5.54 13.56
N ASN A 9 -16.22 4.98 13.19
CA ASN A 9 -14.94 5.54 13.56
C ASN A 9 -14.79 7.00 13.06
N ALA A 10 -15.22 7.29 11.83
CA ALA A 10 -15.22 8.66 11.31
C ALA A 10 -16.11 9.59 12.16
N LEU A 11 -17.34 9.16 12.48
CA LEU A 11 -18.26 9.96 13.29
C LEU A 11 -17.73 10.19 14.70
N ASP A 12 -17.09 9.19 15.31
CA ASP A 12 -16.46 9.32 16.63
C ASP A 12 -15.32 10.35 16.61
N GLU A 13 -14.52 10.42 15.54
CA GLU A 13 -13.49 11.45 15.38
C GLU A 13 -14.10 12.84 15.10
N LEU A 14 -15.13 12.92 14.25
CA LEU A 14 -15.80 14.19 13.95
C LEU A 14 -16.43 14.83 15.19
N ASN A 15 -17.03 14.03 16.09
CA ASN A 15 -17.59 14.51 17.35
C ASN A 15 -16.53 15.08 18.33
N LYS A 16 -15.24 14.82 18.11
CA LYS A 16 -14.14 15.41 18.90
C LYS A 16 -13.69 16.76 18.37
N LEU A 17 -14.10 17.12 17.15
CA LEU A 17 -13.72 18.37 16.49
C LEU A 17 -14.78 19.45 16.74
N ARG A 18 -14.35 20.71 16.78
CA ARG A 18 -15.26 21.86 16.85
C ARG A 18 -15.55 22.34 15.43
N VAL A 19 -16.80 22.23 14.98
CA VAL A 19 -17.24 22.85 13.74
C VAL A 19 -17.54 24.32 14.00
N ARG A 20 -17.25 25.19 13.02
CA ARG A 20 -17.70 26.57 13.10
C ARG A 20 -19.20 26.65 12.79
N SER A 21 -19.91 27.51 13.51
CA SER A 21 -21.37 27.63 13.43
C SER A 21 -21.88 27.96 12.02
N GLU A 22 -21.08 28.63 11.20
CA GLU A 22 -21.48 29.03 9.84
C GLU A 22 -21.65 27.83 8.89
N PHE A 23 -21.10 26.65 9.23
CA PHE A 23 -21.24 25.45 8.40
C PHE A 23 -22.45 24.59 8.78
N GLU A 24 -23.08 24.84 9.94
CA GLU A 24 -24.28 24.11 10.40
C GLU A 24 -24.16 22.56 10.36
N LEU A 25 -22.94 22.01 10.55
CA LEU A 25 -22.70 20.55 10.44
C LEU A 25 -22.97 19.79 11.75
N ASP A 26 -22.96 20.46 12.91
CA ASP A 26 -23.10 19.77 14.22
C ASP A 26 -24.39 18.95 14.28
N GLY A 27 -25.53 19.54 13.90
CA GLY A 27 -26.81 18.82 13.85
C GLY A 27 -26.81 17.66 12.84
N GLN A 28 -26.07 17.78 11.73
CA GLN A 28 -25.95 16.69 10.75
C GLN A 28 -25.11 15.53 11.30
N ILE A 29 -24.00 15.83 11.97
CA ILE A 29 -23.12 14.84 12.61
C ILE A 29 -23.90 14.09 13.70
N GLU A 30 -24.69 14.78 14.52
CA GLU A 30 -25.55 14.16 15.53
C GLU A 30 -26.57 13.18 14.91
N VAL A 31 -27.28 13.61 13.86
CA VAL A 31 -28.24 12.76 13.14
C VAL A 31 -27.55 11.54 12.52
N MET A 32 -26.39 11.72 11.89
CA MET A 32 -25.60 10.62 11.33
C MET A 32 -25.12 9.65 12.42
N THR A 33 -24.70 10.17 13.57
CA THR A 33 -24.26 9.41 14.75
C THR A 33 -25.40 8.59 15.36
N LEU A 34 -26.64 9.09 15.34
CA LEU A 34 -27.81 8.32 15.74
C LEU A 34 -28.15 7.23 14.70
N ASN A 35 -28.14 7.58 13.42
CA ASN A 35 -28.50 6.66 12.34
C ASN A 35 -27.54 5.47 12.24
N ILE A 36 -26.24 5.67 12.48
CA ILE A 36 -25.24 4.59 12.38
C ILE A 36 -25.41 3.51 13.48
N ARG A 37 -26.07 3.83 14.60
CA ARG A 37 -26.33 2.86 15.69
C ARG A 37 -27.23 1.70 15.25
N ALA A 38 -28.09 1.92 14.27
CA ALA A 38 -28.97 0.89 13.71
C ALA A 38 -28.29 -0.05 12.69
N LYS A 39 -26.99 0.14 12.39
CA LYS A 39 -26.25 -0.66 11.41
C LYS A 39 -25.45 -1.79 12.09
N PRO A 40 -24.93 -2.79 11.34
CA PRO A 40 -23.95 -3.77 11.85
C PRO A 40 -22.64 -3.10 12.34
N PHE A 41 -21.92 -3.73 13.27
CA PHE A 41 -20.63 -3.24 13.82
C PHE A 41 -19.39 -3.63 12.97
N SER A 42 -19.61 -4.32 11.86
CA SER A 42 -18.58 -4.70 10.90
C SER A 42 -18.76 -3.94 9.59
N ASP A 43 -17.66 -3.81 8.85
CA ASP A 43 -17.73 -3.45 7.43
C ASP A 43 -18.12 -4.70 6.61
N ALA A 44 -18.72 -4.50 5.44
CA ALA A 44 -18.92 -5.58 4.48
C ALA A 44 -17.57 -6.09 3.95
N GLU A 45 -17.53 -7.36 3.54
CA GLU A 45 -16.34 -7.97 2.97
C GLU A 45 -15.86 -7.24 1.71
N GLY A 46 -14.55 -7.21 1.50
CA GLY A 46 -13.92 -6.56 0.35
C GLY A 46 -13.85 -5.02 0.39
N ILE A 47 -14.40 -4.37 1.42
CA ILE A 47 -14.30 -2.91 1.56
C ILE A 47 -12.93 -2.48 2.10
N GLN A 48 -12.31 -3.31 2.94
CA GLN A 48 -11.05 -2.95 3.58
C GLN A 48 -9.87 -3.17 2.64
N PRO A 49 -8.96 -2.19 2.48
CA PRO A 49 -7.79 -2.35 1.63
C PRO A 49 -6.88 -3.47 2.14
N MET A 50 -6.53 -4.39 1.24
CA MET A 50 -5.57 -5.45 1.50
C MET A 50 -4.14 -4.93 1.30
N CYS A 51 -3.22 -5.32 2.18
CA CYS A 51 -1.80 -5.09 1.94
C CYS A 51 -1.21 -6.23 1.09
N TYR A 52 -0.74 -5.93 -0.12
CA TYR A 52 -0.13 -6.93 -1.01
C TYR A 52 1.18 -7.53 -0.49
N ARG A 53 1.78 -6.95 0.54
CA ARG A 53 2.96 -7.54 1.19
C ARG A 53 2.63 -8.60 2.22
N CYS A 54 1.66 -8.35 3.11
CA CYS A 54 1.36 -9.26 4.23
C CYS A 54 0.01 -9.98 4.11
N GLY A 55 -0.80 -9.66 3.11
CA GLY A 55 -2.12 -10.24 2.87
C GLY A 55 -3.20 -9.82 3.87
N LEU A 56 -2.88 -8.96 4.85
CA LEU A 56 -3.82 -8.53 5.88
C LEU A 56 -4.61 -7.29 5.43
N ASN A 57 -5.89 -7.25 5.80
CA ASN A 57 -6.77 -6.11 5.59
C ASN A 57 -6.43 -4.97 6.58
N ASN A 58 -6.60 -3.75 6.11
CA ASN A 58 -6.32 -2.53 6.84
C ASN A 58 -7.61 -1.71 7.04
N PRO A 59 -7.72 -0.93 8.12
CA PRO A 59 -8.84 -0.01 8.30
C PRO A 59 -8.95 0.96 7.12
N LEU A 60 -10.18 1.25 6.67
CA LEU A 60 -10.43 2.16 5.55
C LEU A 60 -9.96 3.60 5.85
N LEU A 61 -10.08 4.02 7.12
CA LEU A 61 -9.62 5.33 7.60
C LEU A 61 -8.17 5.28 8.13
N GLY A 62 -7.37 4.33 7.65
CA GLY A 62 -5.96 4.20 8.00
C GLY A 62 -5.08 5.24 7.31
N GLY A 63 -3.79 5.21 7.63
CA GLY A 63 -2.78 6.00 6.93
C GLY A 63 -2.39 5.39 5.57
N MET A 64 -1.37 5.99 4.95
CA MET A 64 -0.80 5.53 3.67
C MET A 64 0.15 4.34 3.81
N SER A 65 0.12 3.63 4.93
CA SER A 65 0.95 2.45 5.20
C SER A 65 0.14 1.39 5.92
N CYS A 66 0.51 0.13 5.70
CA CYS A 66 -0.09 -0.98 6.40
C CYS A 66 0.13 -0.91 7.91
N ILE A 67 -0.92 -1.08 8.71
CA ILE A 67 -0.82 -1.04 10.17
C ILE A 67 -0.09 -2.27 10.76
N HIS A 68 0.10 -3.33 9.96
CA HIS A 68 0.68 -4.60 10.41
C HIS A 68 2.16 -4.75 10.05
N CYS A 69 2.57 -4.24 8.88
CA CYS A 69 3.95 -4.36 8.39
C CYS A 69 4.57 -3.03 7.95
N GLU A 70 3.87 -1.92 8.17
CA GLU A 70 4.31 -0.55 7.89
C GLU A 70 4.70 -0.28 6.43
N THR A 71 4.32 -1.19 5.53
CA THR A 71 4.63 -1.06 4.11
C THR A 71 3.78 0.03 3.50
N PRO A 72 4.38 1.02 2.81
CA PRO A 72 3.63 2.10 2.20
C PRO A 72 2.72 1.54 1.10
N PHE A 73 1.50 2.06 1.04
CA PHE A 73 0.57 1.78 -0.04
C PHE A 73 0.87 2.64 -1.24
N ILE A 74 0.93 2.00 -2.41
CA ILE A 74 0.93 2.68 -3.69
C ILE A 74 -0.52 2.71 -4.16
N ILE A 75 -1.09 3.90 -4.29
CA ILE A 75 -2.51 4.08 -4.62
C ILE A 75 -2.65 4.43 -6.10
N SER A 76 -3.63 3.82 -6.76
CA SER A 76 -4.07 4.20 -8.10
C SER A 76 -4.68 5.60 -8.07
N PHE A 77 -4.11 6.54 -8.82
CA PHE A 77 -4.68 7.89 -8.95
C PHE A 77 -5.98 7.93 -9.77
N VAL A 78 -6.41 6.80 -10.34
CA VAL A 78 -7.66 6.69 -11.11
C VAL A 78 -8.75 6.03 -10.28
N THR A 79 -8.46 4.90 -9.64
CA THR A 79 -9.47 4.12 -8.90
C THR A 79 -9.44 4.36 -7.39
N PHE A 80 -8.36 4.93 -6.87
CA PHE A 80 -8.08 5.08 -5.44
C PHE A 80 -7.89 3.75 -4.69
N ASP A 81 -7.71 2.64 -5.40
CA ASP A 81 -7.37 1.36 -4.81
C ASP A 81 -5.86 1.25 -4.53
N VAL A 82 -5.52 0.41 -3.55
CA VAL A 82 -4.13 -0.02 -3.35
C VAL A 82 -3.72 -0.90 -4.53
N LEU A 83 -2.60 -0.55 -5.17
CA LEU A 83 -2.00 -1.31 -6.26
C LEU A 83 -1.17 -2.49 -5.71
N PRO A 84 -1.07 -3.60 -6.46
CA PRO A 84 -0.21 -4.74 -6.15
C PRO A 84 1.28 -4.42 -6.36
N LEU A 85 1.74 -3.25 -5.93
CA LEU A 85 3.10 -2.77 -6.14
C LEU A 85 3.81 -2.58 -4.81
N ILE A 86 4.99 -3.17 -4.67
CA ILE A 86 5.85 -3.02 -3.50
C ILE A 86 7.21 -2.46 -3.92
N GLU A 87 7.61 -1.37 -3.28
CA GLU A 87 8.93 -0.78 -3.52
C GLU A 87 10.04 -1.64 -2.90
N PHE A 88 11.08 -1.91 -3.68
CA PHE A 88 12.34 -2.46 -3.20
C PHE A 88 13.49 -1.50 -3.51
N LYS A 89 14.53 -1.59 -2.69
CA LYS A 89 15.78 -0.86 -2.83
C LYS A 89 16.82 -1.80 -3.41
N ILE A 90 17.81 -1.22 -4.07
CA ILE A 90 18.97 -1.93 -4.57
C ILE A 90 20.11 -1.74 -3.56
N GLU A 91 21.00 -2.73 -3.45
CA GLU A 91 22.22 -2.58 -2.67
C GLU A 91 23.07 -1.39 -3.14
N PRO A 92 23.74 -0.68 -2.20
CA PRO A 92 24.40 0.60 -2.50
C PRO A 92 25.61 0.49 -3.43
N ASP A 93 26.13 -0.71 -3.65
CA ASP A 93 27.27 -1.01 -4.51
C ASP A 93 26.86 -1.34 -5.96
N ILE A 94 25.55 -1.33 -6.26
CA ILE A 94 25.00 -1.59 -7.60
C ILE A 94 24.48 -0.26 -8.17
N SER A 95 24.92 0.07 -9.39
CA SER A 95 24.45 1.29 -10.06
C SER A 95 23.02 1.15 -10.61
N THR A 96 22.32 2.26 -10.86
CA THR A 96 20.96 2.19 -11.43
C THR A 96 20.93 1.58 -12.83
N ASP A 97 21.98 1.81 -13.62
CA ASP A 97 22.13 1.24 -14.95
C ASP A 97 22.44 -0.26 -14.88
N GLU A 98 23.35 -0.68 -13.99
CA GLU A 98 23.64 -2.09 -13.73
C GLU A 98 22.41 -2.86 -13.24
N ALA A 99 21.64 -2.28 -12.31
CA ALA A 99 20.42 -2.92 -11.83
C ALA A 99 19.39 -3.10 -12.95
N ARG A 100 19.30 -2.13 -13.87
CA ARG A 100 18.43 -2.23 -15.04
C ARG A 100 18.89 -3.34 -15.97
N GLU A 101 20.18 -3.43 -16.26
CA GLU A 101 20.75 -4.52 -17.08
C GLU A 101 20.48 -5.90 -16.47
N LEU A 102 20.60 -6.04 -15.14
CA LEU A 102 20.32 -7.29 -14.44
C LEU A 102 18.84 -7.69 -14.52
N ILE A 103 17.90 -6.73 -14.41
CA ILE A 103 16.46 -6.98 -14.50
C ILE A 103 16.02 -7.29 -15.95
N GLU A 104 16.66 -6.66 -16.94
CA GLU A 104 16.36 -6.88 -18.36
C GLU A 104 17.00 -8.19 -18.90
N SER A 105 17.93 -8.79 -18.14
CA SER A 105 18.51 -10.09 -18.50
C SER A 105 17.54 -11.24 -18.26
N GLU A 106 17.62 -12.29 -19.10
CA GLU A 106 16.78 -13.48 -18.92
C GLU A 106 17.15 -14.18 -17.60
N PRO A 107 16.16 -14.46 -16.73
CA PRO A 107 16.41 -15.17 -15.49
C PRO A 107 16.86 -16.62 -15.78
N PRO A 108 17.58 -17.26 -14.84
CA PRO A 108 17.97 -18.65 -15.00
C PRO A 108 16.73 -19.55 -15.10
N LEU A 109 16.76 -20.52 -16.03
CA LEU A 109 15.67 -21.46 -16.38
C LEU A 109 15.07 -22.27 -15.22
N SER A 110 15.62 -22.17 -14.01
CA SER A 110 15.15 -22.85 -12.81
C SER A 110 14.26 -21.99 -11.90
N ASP A 111 14.05 -20.71 -12.23
CA ASP A 111 13.49 -19.70 -11.33
C ASP A 111 12.22 -19.00 -11.87
N ASP A 112 11.35 -19.71 -12.58
CA ASP A 112 10.10 -19.16 -13.16
C ASP A 112 9.12 -18.52 -12.14
N ASP A 113 9.31 -18.76 -10.83
CA ASP A 113 8.42 -18.26 -9.75
C ASP A 113 9.17 -17.44 -8.68
N TYR A 114 10.29 -16.81 -9.02
CA TYR A 114 11.04 -16.03 -8.03
C TYR A 114 10.25 -14.79 -7.56
N ASN A 115 9.89 -14.78 -6.27
CA ASN A 115 9.24 -13.64 -5.62
C ASN A 115 10.14 -13.09 -4.48
N PRO A 116 10.66 -11.84 -4.60
CA PRO A 116 11.56 -11.25 -3.62
C PRO A 116 10.90 -10.96 -2.26
N LEU A 117 9.57 -11.02 -2.18
CA LEU A 117 8.80 -10.82 -0.95
C LEU A 117 8.65 -12.11 -0.14
N ARG A 118 8.94 -13.27 -0.76
CA ARG A 118 8.76 -14.57 -0.12
C ARG A 118 9.76 -14.74 1.02
N GLY A 119 9.24 -14.99 2.23
CA GLY A 119 10.07 -15.21 3.41
C GLY A 119 10.62 -13.93 4.07
N VAL A 120 10.25 -12.74 3.58
CA VAL A 120 10.61 -11.49 4.25
C VAL A 120 9.94 -11.43 5.62
N LYS A 121 10.75 -11.26 6.67
CA LYS A 121 10.27 -11.25 8.06
C LYS A 121 9.34 -10.07 8.33
N LYS A 122 8.32 -10.30 9.16
CA LYS A 122 7.46 -9.22 9.69
C LYS A 122 8.32 -8.18 10.42
N GLY A 123 8.11 -6.90 10.12
CA GLY A 123 8.83 -5.78 10.73
C GLY A 123 10.05 -5.27 9.94
N VAL A 124 10.50 -5.99 8.90
CA VAL A 124 11.47 -5.42 7.94
C VAL A 124 10.75 -4.33 7.16
N LYS A 125 11.25 -3.10 7.13
CA LYS A 125 10.61 -2.01 6.36
C LYS A 125 11.05 -2.00 4.91
N ASP A 126 12.36 -2.06 4.72
CA ASP A 126 12.98 -1.97 3.40
C ASP A 126 13.31 -3.36 2.87
N ILE A 127 12.84 -3.66 1.67
CA ILE A 127 13.28 -4.84 0.91
C ILE A 127 14.49 -4.37 0.10
N VAL A 128 15.66 -4.96 0.35
CA VAL A 128 16.90 -4.62 -0.36
C VAL A 128 17.33 -5.84 -1.16
N LEU A 129 17.52 -5.67 -2.47
CA LEU A 129 17.91 -6.75 -3.38
C LEU A 129 19.37 -6.60 -3.82
N ASN A 130 20.09 -7.72 -3.78
CA ASN A 130 21.45 -7.85 -4.26
C ASN A 130 21.49 -8.27 -5.74
N ARG A 131 22.69 -8.31 -6.34
CA ARG A 131 22.86 -8.67 -7.77
C ARG A 131 22.21 -9.99 -8.14
N GLU A 132 22.39 -11.02 -7.32
CA GLU A 132 21.81 -12.36 -7.53
C GLU A 132 20.27 -12.33 -7.48
N SER A 133 19.70 -11.55 -6.56
CA SER A 133 18.25 -11.39 -6.47
C SER A 133 17.69 -10.64 -7.68
N LEU A 134 18.40 -9.62 -8.17
CA LEU A 134 17.99 -8.83 -9.33
C LEU A 134 18.02 -9.67 -10.62
N SER A 135 19.04 -10.50 -10.81
CA SER A 135 19.16 -11.37 -12.00
C SER A 135 18.12 -12.51 -12.05
N ARG A 136 17.41 -12.75 -10.94
CA ARG A 136 16.34 -13.74 -10.86
C ARG A 136 14.96 -13.13 -11.07
N LEU A 137 14.85 -11.80 -11.14
CA LEU A 137 13.56 -11.14 -11.39
C LEU A 137 13.18 -11.27 -12.86
N GLU A 138 11.90 -11.58 -13.09
CA GLU A 138 11.33 -11.43 -14.42
C GLU A 138 11.03 -9.96 -14.71
N GLN A 139 11.46 -9.47 -15.88
CA GLN A 139 11.21 -8.10 -16.32
C GLN A 139 9.72 -7.72 -16.27
N GLY A 140 8.81 -8.65 -16.60
CA GLY A 140 7.37 -8.42 -16.59
C GLY A 140 6.78 -8.12 -15.20
N HIS A 141 7.48 -8.49 -14.13
CA HIS A 141 7.09 -8.27 -12.74
C HIS A 141 7.74 -7.02 -12.11
N VAL A 142 8.57 -6.29 -12.87
CA VAL A 142 9.29 -5.12 -12.34
C VAL A 142 8.89 -3.85 -13.07
N ILE A 143 8.54 -2.81 -12.32
CA ILE A 143 8.28 -1.46 -12.83
C ILE A 143 9.41 -0.55 -12.34
N ILE A 144 10.13 0.04 -13.28
CA ILE A 144 11.18 1.03 -13.02
C ILE A 144 10.59 2.41 -13.27
N GLN A 145 10.40 3.19 -12.20
CA GLN A 145 9.92 4.56 -12.29
C GLN A 145 11.10 5.53 -12.30
N THR A 146 11.35 6.15 -13.46
CA THR A 146 12.40 7.15 -13.64
C THR A 146 11.89 8.55 -13.38
N PHE A 147 12.70 9.40 -12.76
CA PHE A 147 12.37 10.78 -12.46
C PHE A 147 13.46 11.72 -12.97
N PRO A 148 13.14 12.99 -13.28
CA PRO A 148 14.17 13.99 -13.55
C PRO A 148 15.02 14.23 -12.29
N PRO A 149 16.32 14.56 -12.45
CA PRO A 149 17.19 14.93 -11.33
C PRO A 149 16.57 16.05 -10.49
N PRO A 150 16.68 16.01 -9.15
CA PRO A 150 17.56 15.18 -8.32
C PRO A 150 16.93 13.87 -7.79
N LEU A 151 15.76 13.48 -8.29
CA LEU A 151 15.03 12.32 -7.76
C LEU A 151 15.62 11.01 -8.27
N ALA A 152 15.95 10.11 -7.36
CA ALA A 152 16.41 8.76 -7.69
C ALA A 152 15.27 7.92 -8.29
N PRO A 153 15.56 6.98 -9.21
CA PRO A 153 14.56 6.06 -9.71
C PRO A 153 14.02 5.16 -8.60
N LYS A 154 12.77 4.72 -8.76
CA LYS A 154 12.13 3.74 -7.87
C LYS A 154 11.96 2.41 -8.59
N PHE A 155 12.17 1.33 -7.84
CA PHE A 155 12.00 -0.03 -8.33
C PHE A 155 10.82 -0.66 -7.60
N LEU A 156 9.82 -1.07 -8.35
CA LEU A 156 8.57 -1.61 -7.82
C LEU A 156 8.40 -3.04 -8.32
N PHE A 157 8.11 -3.95 -7.42
CA PHE A 157 7.75 -5.33 -7.75
C PHE A 157 6.22 -5.47 -7.81
N ASN A 158 5.72 -6.04 -8.89
CA ASN A 158 4.31 -6.38 -9.10
C ASN A 158 4.02 -7.76 -8.51
N VAL A 159 3.21 -7.79 -7.45
CA VAL A 159 2.94 -8.97 -6.61
C VAL A 159 1.89 -9.90 -7.22
#